data_AF-A0A662B9F4-F1
#
_entry.id   AF-A0A662B9F4-F1
#
_cell.length_a   1.000
_cell.length_b   1.000
_cell.length_c   1.000
_cell.angle_alpha   90.00
_cell.angle_beta   90.00
_cell.angle_gamma   90.00
#
_symmetry.space_group_name_H-M   'P 1'
#
loop_
_entity.id
_entity.type
_entity.pdbx_description
1 polymer ?
#
loop_
_entity_poly.entity_id
_entity_poly.type
_entity_poly.pdbx_seq_one_letter_code
_entity_poly.pdbx_strand_id
1 'polypeptide(L)'
;MAGMINEVSDKILLKYLLPANVDAQAQIGVYGANYKLAILMTLFIQMFRYAAEPFFFAESGKKDAKATYSRVMTYFVLFTLLIFLGVTMFIDVFKYFIGPKFWAGLMIVPIVLAAKLFLGVFYNLSVWYKLTNKTLYGAVIALTGAAVTIVLNIVLIPKYGYLGSAWANFFCYLSMMIISYFWGRRIYPIKYQLKKIAAYTLLAGFIYYISRAVTIENNYLAFLFHTVLLLSFAGLIIVREKRYLATQKAD
;
A
#
# COMPACT_ATOMS: atom_id res chain seq x y z
N MET A 1 8.44 -9.84 9.80
CA MET A 1 7.77 -11.14 10.02
C MET A 1 6.24 -11.04 10.01
N ALA A 2 5.62 -10.11 10.76
CA ALA A 2 4.15 -9.97 10.81
C ALA A 2 3.43 -9.84 9.44
N GLY A 3 3.99 -9.09 8.48
CA GLY A 3 3.37 -8.93 7.15
C GLY A 3 3.31 -10.22 6.33
N MET A 4 4.30 -11.11 6.47
CA MET A 4 4.32 -12.41 5.78
C MET A 4 3.30 -13.39 6.36
N ILE A 5 3.03 -13.33 7.67
CA ILE A 5 2.02 -14.18 8.30
C ILE A 5 0.66 -13.87 7.69
N ASN A 6 0.27 -12.59 7.60
CA ASN A 6 -1.04 -12.22 7.05
C ASN A 6 -1.21 -12.68 5.59
N GLU A 7 -0.19 -12.49 4.73
CA GLU A 7 -0.27 -12.91 3.33
C GLU A 7 -0.37 -14.43 3.13
N VAL A 8 0.28 -15.21 3.99
CA VAL A 8 0.22 -16.68 3.94
C VAL A 8 -1.09 -17.18 4.55
N SER A 9 -1.53 -16.56 5.65
CA SER A 9 -2.77 -16.89 6.34
C SER A 9 -3.98 -16.77 5.43
N ASP A 10 -4.07 -15.76 4.57
CA ASP A 10 -5.23 -15.58 3.69
C ASP A 10 -5.49 -16.75 2.75
N LYS A 11 -4.44 -17.30 2.13
CA LYS A 11 -4.58 -18.43 1.21
C LYS A 11 -4.99 -19.70 1.93
N ILE A 12 -4.49 -19.87 3.16
CA ILE A 12 -4.89 -20.97 4.04
C ILE A 12 -6.35 -20.80 4.43
N LEU A 13 -6.74 -19.61 4.88
CA LEU A 13 -8.11 -19.29 5.29
C LEU A 13 -9.10 -19.43 4.12
N LEU A 14 -8.74 -19.00 2.91
CA LEU A 14 -9.53 -19.23 1.70
C LEU A 14 -9.80 -20.71 1.45
N LYS A 15 -8.80 -21.59 1.67
CA LYS A 15 -8.97 -23.03 1.48
C LYS A 15 -10.05 -23.62 2.42
N TYR A 16 -10.14 -23.13 3.66
CA TYR A 16 -10.98 -23.72 4.70
C TYR A 16 -12.32 -23.00 4.93
N LEU A 17 -12.42 -21.73 4.57
CA LEU A 17 -13.61 -20.89 4.84
C LEU A 17 -14.53 -20.73 3.61
N LEU A 18 -14.09 -21.17 2.43
CA LEU A 18 -14.95 -21.16 1.26
C LEU A 18 -16.07 -22.19 1.40
N PRO A 19 -17.30 -21.87 0.97
CA PRO A 19 -18.41 -22.82 0.95
C PRO A 19 -18.07 -24.07 0.12
N ALA A 20 -18.57 -25.24 0.53
CA ALA A 20 -18.23 -26.53 -0.09
C ALA A 20 -18.64 -26.65 -1.57
N ASN A 21 -19.57 -25.81 -2.04
CA ASN A 21 -20.01 -25.73 -3.43
C ASN A 21 -19.12 -24.84 -4.31
N VAL A 22 -18.07 -24.22 -3.77
CA VAL A 22 -17.15 -23.35 -4.51
C VAL A 22 -15.79 -24.05 -4.67
N ASP A 23 -15.23 -24.01 -5.88
CA ASP A 23 -13.87 -24.52 -6.13
C ASP A 23 -12.83 -23.61 -5.43
N ALA A 24 -12.35 -24.08 -4.28
CA ALA A 24 -11.36 -23.38 -3.48
C ALA A 24 -10.02 -23.22 -4.20
N GLN A 25 -9.59 -24.20 -5.01
CA GLN A 25 -8.31 -24.12 -5.72
C GLN A 25 -8.37 -23.08 -6.84
N ALA A 26 -9.50 -22.99 -7.54
CA ALA A 26 -9.73 -21.93 -8.52
C ALA A 26 -9.66 -20.54 -7.88
N GLN A 27 -10.36 -20.32 -6.76
CA GLN A 27 -10.35 -19.03 -6.03
C GLN A 27 -8.95 -18.66 -5.53
N ILE A 28 -8.22 -19.61 -4.93
CA ILE A 28 -6.84 -19.39 -4.47
C ILE A 28 -5.92 -19.08 -5.66
N GLY A 29 -6.11 -19.75 -6.79
CA GLY A 29 -5.39 -19.50 -8.03
C GLY A 29 -5.62 -18.08 -8.56
N VAL A 30 -6.88 -17.64 -8.65
CA VAL A 30 -7.26 -16.27 -9.05
C VAL A 30 -6.66 -15.24 -8.10
N TYR A 31 -6.82 -15.43 -6.79
CA TYR A 31 -6.27 -14.55 -5.77
C TYR A 31 -4.74 -14.43 -5.88
N GLY A 32 -4.05 -15.58 -5.91
CA GLY A 32 -2.60 -15.64 -5.99
C GLY A 32 -2.03 -15.05 -7.27
N ALA A 33 -2.70 -15.25 -8.41
CA ALA A 33 -2.29 -14.66 -9.68
C ALA A 33 -2.41 -13.14 -9.64
N ASN A 34 -3.55 -12.59 -9.22
CA ASN A 34 -3.74 -11.14 -9.16
C ASN A 34 -2.83 -10.45 -8.13
N TYR A 35 -2.46 -11.14 -7.04
CA TYR A 35 -1.43 -10.67 -6.12
C TYR A 35 -0.05 -10.47 -6.78
N LYS A 36 0.28 -11.22 -7.83
CA LYS A 36 1.54 -11.03 -8.58
C LYS A 36 1.59 -9.68 -9.28
N LEU A 37 0.44 -9.09 -9.63
CA LEU A 37 0.41 -7.75 -10.23
C LEU A 37 0.82 -6.66 -9.23
N ALA A 38 0.75 -6.93 -7.92
CA ALA A 38 1.27 -6.06 -6.87
C ALA A 38 2.76 -6.30 -6.54
N ILE A 39 3.48 -7.12 -7.32
CA ILE A 39 4.89 -7.44 -7.04
C ILE A 39 5.80 -6.21 -7.11
N LEU A 40 5.57 -5.30 -8.08
CA LEU A 40 6.36 -4.07 -8.23
C LEU A 40 6.33 -3.24 -6.95
N MET A 41 5.13 -3.07 -6.40
CA MET A 41 4.92 -2.34 -5.16
C MET A 41 5.53 -3.07 -3.96
N THR A 42 5.40 -4.39 -3.92
CA THR A 42 5.95 -5.22 -2.84
C THR A 42 7.48 -5.16 -2.83
N LEU A 43 8.13 -5.26 -4.00
CA LEU A 43 9.57 -5.12 -4.15
C LEU A 43 10.05 -3.73 -3.74
N PHE A 44 9.36 -2.68 -4.17
CA PHE A 44 9.68 -1.32 -3.73
C PHE A 44 9.62 -1.18 -2.21
N ILE A 45 8.55 -1.66 -1.57
CA ILE A 45 8.40 -1.62 -0.11
C ILE A 45 9.53 -2.40 0.59
N GLN A 46 9.91 -3.57 0.06
CA GLN A 46 10.98 -4.39 0.64
C GLN A 46 12.34 -3.70 0.52
N MET A 47 12.70 -3.22 -0.69
CA MET A 47 13.95 -2.48 -0.92
C MET A 47 14.02 -1.24 -0.04
N PHE A 48 12.93 -0.47 0.01
CA PHE A 48 12.84 0.69 0.87
C PHE A 48 13.05 0.30 2.33
N ARG A 49 12.37 -0.74 2.84
CA ARG A 49 12.53 -1.20 4.22
C ARG A 49 13.98 -1.56 4.55
N TYR A 50 14.66 -2.26 3.65
CA TYR A 50 16.07 -2.65 3.85
C TYR A 50 17.03 -1.47 3.84
N ALA A 51 16.77 -0.44 3.02
CA ALA A 51 17.57 0.78 3.02
C ALA A 51 17.23 1.70 4.21
N ALA A 52 15.95 1.78 4.57
CA ALA A 52 15.42 2.74 5.52
C ALA A 52 15.83 2.40 6.96
N GLU A 53 15.85 1.12 7.35
CA GLU A 53 16.29 0.73 8.69
C GLU A 53 17.71 1.23 9.04
N PRO A 54 18.78 0.86 8.32
CA PRO A 54 20.13 1.35 8.62
C PRO A 54 20.23 2.87 8.49
N PHE A 55 19.52 3.47 7.52
CA PHE A 55 19.46 4.92 7.37
C PHE A 55 18.86 5.61 8.60
N PHE A 56 17.73 5.13 9.12
CA PHE A 56 17.08 5.70 10.29
C PHE A 56 17.89 5.51 11.56
N PHE A 57 18.58 4.38 11.73
CA PHE A 57 19.50 4.21 12.86
C PHE A 57 20.69 5.17 12.76
N ALA A 58 21.32 5.31 11.60
CA ALA A 58 22.44 6.24 11.38
C ALA A 58 22.04 7.72 11.54
N GLU A 59 20.80 8.08 11.17
CA GLU A 59 20.29 9.45 11.27
C GLU A 59 19.84 9.81 12.69
N SER A 60 19.53 8.83 13.54
CA SER A 60 18.85 9.02 14.84
C SER A 60 19.56 9.96 15.83
N GLY A 61 20.88 10.08 15.74
CA GLY A 61 21.68 10.98 16.57
C GLY A 61 21.76 12.43 16.08
N LYS A 62 21.22 12.74 14.89
CA LYS A 62 21.30 14.09 14.31
C LYS A 62 20.17 15.00 14.81
N LYS A 63 20.45 16.30 14.93
CA LYS A 63 19.49 17.32 15.39
C LYS A 63 18.19 17.31 14.58
N ASP A 64 18.26 17.07 13.27
CA ASP A 64 17.12 17.11 12.35
C ASP A 64 16.51 15.76 11.98
N ALA A 65 16.84 14.70 12.71
CA ALA A 65 16.42 13.32 12.38
C ALA A 65 14.90 13.20 12.14
N LYS A 66 14.08 13.80 13.00
CA LYS A 66 12.61 13.77 12.88
C LYS A 66 12.10 14.49 11.62
N ALA A 67 12.72 15.59 11.22
CA ALA A 67 12.35 16.31 10.00
C ALA A 67 12.73 15.47 8.77
N THR A 68 13.89 14.82 8.80
CA THR A 68 14.30 13.85 7.78
C THR A 68 13.32 12.68 7.68
N TYR A 69 12.87 12.10 8.81
CA TYR A 69 11.88 11.01 8.80
C TYR A 69 10.53 11.44 8.19
N SER A 70 10.09 12.66 8.49
CA SER A 70 8.87 13.24 7.91
C SER A 70 8.98 13.40 6.39
N ARG A 71 10.14 13.86 5.88
CA ARG A 71 10.41 13.97 4.44
C ARG A 71 10.46 12.59 3.78
N VAL A 72 11.21 11.65 4.35
CA VAL A 72 11.33 10.28 3.85
C VAL A 72 9.96 9.61 3.72
N MET A 73 9.11 9.71 4.75
CA MET A 73 7.73 9.22 4.68
C MET A 73 6.93 9.86 3.53
N THR A 74 7.08 11.17 3.34
CA THR A 74 6.36 11.90 2.29
C THR A 74 6.77 11.39 0.91
N TYR A 75 8.08 11.30 0.63
CA TYR A 75 8.58 10.77 -0.64
C TYR A 75 8.21 9.30 -0.84
N PHE A 76 8.30 8.49 0.21
CA PHE A 76 7.87 7.10 0.17
C PHE A 76 6.42 6.98 -0.32
N VAL A 77 5.49 7.76 0.25
CA VAL A 77 4.09 7.74 -0.19
C VAL A 77 3.94 8.23 -1.62
N LEU A 78 4.63 9.31 -2.02
CA LEU A 78 4.55 9.84 -3.39
C LEU A 78 4.99 8.80 -4.44
N PHE A 79 6.12 8.13 -4.22
CA PHE A 79 6.58 7.06 -5.10
C PHE A 79 5.62 5.87 -5.10
N THR A 80 5.08 5.52 -3.92
CA THR A 80 4.11 4.44 -3.82
C THR A 80 2.80 4.73 -4.56
N LEU A 81 2.33 5.99 -4.54
CA LEU A 81 1.16 6.43 -5.30
C LEU A 81 1.42 6.40 -6.82
N LEU A 82 2.64 6.72 -7.26
CA LEU A 82 3.03 6.56 -8.66
C LEU A 82 2.97 5.09 -9.10
N ILE A 83 3.46 4.17 -8.26
CA ILE A 83 3.33 2.73 -8.54
C ILE A 83 1.87 2.30 -8.55
N PHE A 84 1.07 2.75 -7.59
CA PHE A 84 -0.37 2.47 -7.54
C PHE A 84 -1.08 2.88 -8.84
N LEU A 85 -0.90 4.13 -9.28
CA LEU A 85 -1.50 4.63 -10.52
C LEU A 85 -0.94 3.90 -11.75
N GLY A 86 0.38 3.71 -11.80
CA GLY A 86 1.05 3.01 -12.90
C GLY A 86 0.56 1.57 -13.08
N VAL A 87 0.34 0.81 -12.00
CA VAL A 87 -0.17 -0.56 -12.13
C VAL A 87 -1.66 -0.59 -12.44
N THR A 88 -2.46 0.27 -11.80
CA THR A 88 -3.92 0.24 -11.95
C THR A 88 -4.41 0.80 -13.28
N MET A 89 -3.80 1.86 -13.81
CA MET A 89 -4.19 2.44 -15.10
C MET A 89 -3.73 1.59 -16.29
N PHE A 90 -2.57 0.95 -16.17
CA PHE A 90 -2.02 0.11 -17.22
C PHE A 90 -2.36 -1.37 -16.99
N ILE A 91 -3.44 -1.65 -16.27
CA ILE A 91 -3.86 -3.01 -15.93
C ILE A 91 -4.11 -3.87 -17.16
N ASP A 92 -4.51 -3.27 -18.29
CA ASP A 92 -4.68 -3.97 -19.57
C ASP A 92 -3.36 -4.47 -20.17
N VAL A 93 -2.24 -3.88 -19.79
CA VAL A 93 -0.90 -4.38 -20.12
C VAL A 93 -0.44 -5.37 -19.05
N PHE A 94 -0.61 -5.02 -17.77
CA PHE A 94 -0.17 -5.86 -16.65
C PHE A 94 -0.92 -7.20 -16.55
N LYS A 95 -2.17 -7.28 -17.02
CA LYS A 95 -2.94 -8.54 -16.99
C LYS A 95 -2.27 -9.67 -17.78
N TYR A 96 -1.40 -9.39 -18.74
CA TYR A 96 -0.68 -10.42 -19.51
C TYR A 96 0.44 -11.11 -18.71
N PHE A 97 0.83 -10.59 -17.54
CA PHE A 97 1.69 -11.32 -16.61
C PHE A 97 0.97 -12.50 -15.95
N ILE A 98 -0.36 -12.58 -16.07
CA ILE A 98 -1.18 -13.68 -15.56
C ILE A 98 -2.01 -14.28 -16.70
N GLY A 99 -2.28 -15.59 -16.61
CA GLY A 99 -3.08 -16.28 -17.62
C GLY A 99 -4.52 -15.74 -17.71
N PRO A 100 -5.17 -15.79 -18.89
CA PRO A 100 -6.54 -15.28 -19.10
C PRO A 100 -7.58 -15.81 -18.11
N LYS A 101 -7.43 -17.07 -17.68
CA LYS A 101 -8.28 -17.71 -16.66
C LYS A 101 -8.29 -17.00 -15.29
N PHE A 102 -7.35 -16.08 -15.04
CA PHE A 102 -7.25 -15.33 -13.78
C PHE A 102 -7.73 -13.88 -13.89
N TRP A 103 -8.11 -13.41 -15.08
CA TRP A 103 -8.49 -12.01 -15.31
C TRP A 103 -9.78 -11.60 -14.59
N ALA A 104 -10.63 -12.55 -14.22
CA ALA A 104 -11.80 -12.29 -13.37
C ALA A 104 -11.43 -11.63 -12.03
N GLY A 105 -10.20 -11.84 -11.54
CA GLY A 105 -9.73 -11.25 -10.28
C GLY A 105 -9.10 -9.87 -10.41
N LEU A 106 -9.02 -9.25 -11.61
CA LEU A 106 -8.33 -7.95 -11.78
C LEU A 106 -8.93 -6.84 -10.90
N MET A 107 -10.21 -6.96 -10.53
CA MET A 107 -10.90 -6.04 -9.61
C MET A 107 -10.25 -5.93 -8.22
N ILE A 108 -9.49 -6.94 -7.77
CA ILE A 108 -8.83 -6.87 -6.45
C ILE A 108 -7.52 -6.11 -6.49
N VAL A 109 -6.90 -5.94 -7.67
CA VAL A 109 -5.55 -5.36 -7.79
C VAL A 109 -5.44 -3.97 -7.15
N PRO A 110 -6.38 -3.02 -7.39
CA PRO A 110 -6.36 -1.72 -6.70
C PRO A 110 -6.47 -1.85 -5.17
N ILE A 111 -7.29 -2.79 -4.68
CA ILE A 111 -7.49 -3.03 -3.24
C ILE A 111 -6.18 -3.54 -2.61
N VAL A 112 -5.53 -4.50 -3.27
CA VAL A 112 -4.27 -5.10 -2.82
C VAL A 112 -3.16 -4.05 -2.82
N LEU A 113 -3.04 -3.24 -3.88
CA LEU A 113 -2.05 -2.15 -3.92
C LEU A 113 -2.29 -1.13 -2.82
N ALA A 114 -3.54 -0.73 -2.57
CA ALA A 114 -3.85 0.17 -1.46
C ALA A 114 -3.51 -0.45 -0.09
N ALA A 115 -3.77 -1.75 0.10
CA ALA A 115 -3.35 -2.49 1.29
C ALA A 115 -1.82 -2.45 1.47
N LYS A 116 -1.06 -2.68 0.39
CA LYS A 116 0.42 -2.58 0.40
C LYS A 116 0.89 -1.15 0.73
N LEU A 117 0.12 -0.12 0.36
CA LEU A 117 0.49 1.27 0.63
C LEU A 117 0.50 1.48 2.14
N PHE A 118 -0.57 1.06 2.81
CA PHE A 118 -0.66 1.13 4.27
C PHE A 118 0.40 0.28 4.96
N LEU A 119 0.73 -0.89 4.43
CA LEU A 119 1.81 -1.72 4.95
C LEU A 119 3.17 -0.99 4.86
N GLY A 120 3.45 -0.34 3.73
CA GLY A 120 4.64 0.46 3.52
C GLY A 120 4.74 1.66 4.46
N VAL A 121 3.63 2.37 4.66
CA VAL A 121 3.54 3.47 5.64
C VAL A 121 3.74 2.93 7.06
N PHE A 122 3.15 1.79 7.41
CA PHE A 122 3.37 1.14 8.70
C PHE A 122 4.84 0.81 8.94
N TYR A 123 5.58 0.31 7.93
CA TYR A 123 7.01 0.07 8.06
C TYR A 123 7.80 1.36 8.27
N ASN A 124 7.43 2.46 7.62
CA ASN A 124 8.04 3.76 7.91
C ASN A 124 7.74 4.23 9.34
N LEU A 125 6.50 4.06 9.81
CA LEU A 125 6.13 4.40 11.18
C LEU A 125 6.87 3.53 12.20
N SER A 126 7.20 2.28 11.88
CA SER A 126 7.83 1.33 12.81
C SER A 126 9.13 1.82 13.46
N VAL A 127 9.76 2.83 12.88
CA VAL A 127 10.97 3.48 13.38
C VAL A 127 10.82 3.95 14.82
N TRP A 128 9.65 4.47 15.21
CA TRP A 128 9.48 5.05 16.55
C TRP A 128 9.71 4.01 17.66
N TYR A 129 9.16 2.80 17.52
CA TYR A 129 9.29 1.77 18.56
C TYR A 129 10.63 1.03 18.47
N LYS A 130 11.29 1.06 17.31
CA LYS A 130 12.65 0.52 17.13
C LYS A 130 13.68 1.42 17.79
N LEU A 131 13.62 2.74 17.56
CA LEU A 131 14.57 3.70 18.13
C LEU A 131 14.37 3.92 19.64
N THR A 132 13.17 3.68 20.16
CA THR A 132 12.88 3.82 21.60
C THR A 132 12.98 2.51 22.38
N ASN A 133 13.50 1.43 21.77
CA ASN A 133 13.57 0.08 22.35
C ASN A 133 12.22 -0.45 22.88
N LYS A 134 11.11 -0.01 22.29
CA LYS A 134 9.73 -0.38 22.67
C LYS A 134 9.17 -1.45 21.72
N THR A 135 9.97 -2.45 21.38
CA THR A 135 9.66 -3.49 20.38
C THR A 135 8.35 -4.25 20.66
N LEU A 136 7.97 -4.39 21.94
CA LEU A 136 6.69 -4.97 22.36
C LEU A 136 5.48 -4.26 21.73
N TYR A 137 5.52 -2.94 21.54
CA TYR A 137 4.44 -2.21 20.87
C TYR A 137 4.27 -2.65 19.42
N GLY A 138 5.40 -2.91 18.72
CA GLY A 138 5.38 -3.48 17.38
C GLY A 138 4.74 -4.87 17.34
N ALA A 139 5.00 -5.71 18.36
CA ALA A 139 4.36 -7.01 18.50
C ALA A 139 2.86 -6.89 18.76
N VAL A 140 2.42 -5.99 19.64
CA VAL A 140 1.00 -5.74 19.89
C VAL A 140 0.28 -5.28 18.63
N ILE A 141 0.84 -4.33 17.86
CA ILE A 141 0.24 -3.88 16.60
C ILE A 141 0.12 -5.03 15.59
N ALA A 142 1.16 -5.88 15.50
CA ALA A 142 1.13 -7.06 14.64
C ALA A 142 0.04 -8.06 15.06
N LEU A 143 -0.11 -8.33 16.36
CA LEU A 143 -1.16 -9.21 16.89
C LEU A 143 -2.55 -8.65 16.63
N THR A 144 -2.75 -7.34 16.80
CA THR A 144 -4.02 -6.69 16.46
C THR A 144 -4.32 -6.83 14.97
N GLY A 145 -3.33 -6.62 14.09
CA GLY A 145 -3.49 -6.83 12.65
C GLY A 145 -3.86 -8.27 12.30
N ALA A 146 -3.19 -9.26 12.91
CA ALA A 146 -3.52 -10.67 12.73
C ALA A 146 -4.95 -10.99 13.18
N ALA A 147 -5.38 -10.47 14.34
CA ALA A 147 -6.75 -10.63 14.83
C ALA A 147 -7.78 -10.03 13.87
N VAL A 148 -7.55 -8.80 13.38
CA VAL A 148 -8.40 -8.16 12.36
C VAL A 148 -8.47 -9.01 11.08
N THR A 149 -7.33 -9.53 10.63
CA THR A 149 -7.25 -10.39 9.44
C THR A 149 -8.09 -11.65 9.62
N ILE A 150 -7.96 -12.35 10.74
CA ILE A 150 -8.69 -13.59 11.01
C ILE A 150 -10.19 -13.31 11.10
N VAL A 151 -10.61 -12.32 11.89
CA VAL A 151 -12.02 -11.96 12.07
C VAL A 151 -12.67 -11.58 10.74
N LEU A 152 -12.02 -10.71 9.96
CA LEU A 152 -12.58 -10.28 8.67
C LEU A 152 -12.59 -11.41 7.65
N ASN A 153 -11.57 -12.27 7.60
CA ASN A 153 -11.59 -13.42 6.69
C ASN A 153 -12.72 -14.40 7.04
N ILE A 154 -12.97 -14.68 8.34
CA ILE A 154 -14.09 -15.52 8.78
C ILE A 154 -15.45 -14.93 8.34
N VAL A 155 -15.61 -13.61 8.39
CA VAL A 155 -16.88 -12.95 8.03
C VAL A 155 -17.04 -12.75 6.52
N LEU A 156 -15.95 -12.42 5.81
CA LEU A 156 -15.99 -11.97 4.42
C LEU A 156 -15.75 -13.10 3.41
N ILE A 157 -14.91 -14.10 3.70
CA ILE A 157 -14.64 -15.19 2.75
C ILE A 157 -15.91 -15.96 2.40
N PRO A 158 -16.77 -16.37 3.35
CA PRO A 158 -17.97 -17.13 3.01
C PRO A 158 -18.95 -16.37 2.09
N LYS A 159 -18.93 -15.04 2.14
CA LYS A 159 -19.84 -14.17 1.38
C LYS A 159 -19.26 -13.66 0.06
N TYR A 160 -17.95 -13.36 0.05
CA TYR A 160 -17.29 -12.64 -1.05
C TYR A 160 -16.05 -13.37 -1.59
N GLY A 161 -15.69 -14.55 -1.06
CA GLY A 161 -14.54 -15.33 -1.49
C GLY A 161 -13.22 -14.56 -1.43
N TYR A 162 -12.41 -14.65 -2.48
CA TYR A 162 -11.11 -13.97 -2.57
C TYR A 162 -11.21 -12.44 -2.51
N LEU A 163 -12.34 -11.84 -2.93
CA LEU A 163 -12.56 -10.40 -2.81
C LEU A 163 -12.67 -10.00 -1.32
N GLY A 164 -13.33 -10.83 -0.52
CA GLY A 164 -13.41 -10.66 0.92
C GLY A 164 -12.03 -10.69 1.58
N SER A 165 -11.17 -11.60 1.15
CA SER A 165 -9.80 -11.70 1.65
C SER A 165 -8.92 -10.49 1.27
N ALA A 166 -9.08 -9.94 0.06
CA ALA A 166 -8.42 -8.70 -0.34
C ALA A 166 -8.80 -7.51 0.56
N TRP A 167 -10.08 -7.38 0.92
CA TRP A 167 -10.55 -6.36 1.86
C TRP A 167 -10.09 -6.62 3.30
N ALA A 168 -10.04 -7.88 3.75
CA ALA A 168 -9.49 -8.21 5.06
C ALA A 168 -8.05 -7.71 5.21
N ASN A 169 -7.22 -7.90 4.19
CA ASN A 169 -5.86 -7.36 4.14
C ASN A 169 -5.82 -5.83 4.16
N PHE A 170 -6.67 -5.18 3.37
CA PHE A 170 -6.77 -3.73 3.33
C PHE A 170 -7.04 -3.16 4.73
N PHE A 171 -8.05 -3.68 5.43
CA PHE A 171 -8.40 -3.21 6.76
C PHE A 171 -7.38 -3.61 7.82
N CYS A 172 -6.75 -4.78 7.70
CA CYS A 172 -5.63 -5.16 8.54
C CYS A 172 -4.51 -4.11 8.49
N TYR A 173 -3.94 -3.84 7.30
CA TYR A 173 -2.82 -2.92 7.22
C TYR A 173 -3.22 -1.47 7.49
N LEU A 174 -4.45 -1.08 7.17
CA LEU A 174 -5.02 0.21 7.56
C LEU A 174 -5.05 0.36 9.09
N SER A 175 -5.57 -0.64 9.81
CA SER A 175 -5.61 -0.62 11.28
C SER A 175 -4.21 -0.57 11.90
N MET A 176 -3.27 -1.37 11.39
CA MET A 176 -1.88 -1.35 11.85
C MET A 176 -1.21 0.01 11.65
N MET A 177 -1.44 0.64 10.48
CA MET A 177 -0.94 1.99 10.19
C MET A 177 -1.53 3.02 11.15
N ILE A 178 -2.85 3.00 11.36
CA ILE A 178 -3.56 3.94 12.23
C ILE A 178 -3.06 3.82 13.68
N ILE A 179 -3.02 2.61 14.23
CA ILE A 179 -2.57 2.37 15.61
C ILE A 179 -1.12 2.83 15.78
N SER A 180 -0.24 2.44 14.85
CA SER A 180 1.17 2.82 14.88
C SER A 180 1.36 4.33 14.81
N TYR A 181 0.56 5.03 13.99
CA TYR A 181 0.62 6.48 13.88
C TYR A 181 0.22 7.18 15.19
N PHE A 182 -0.91 6.79 15.79
CA PHE A 182 -1.40 7.41 17.01
C PHE A 182 -0.49 7.16 18.22
N TRP A 183 0.00 5.93 18.39
CA TRP A 183 0.96 5.61 19.45
C TRP A 183 2.32 6.26 19.22
N GLY A 184 2.81 6.24 17.98
CA GLY A 184 4.05 6.90 17.59
C GLY A 184 4.02 8.40 17.87
N ARG A 185 2.89 9.08 17.59
CA ARG A 185 2.72 10.51 17.89
C ARG A 185 2.86 10.82 19.39
N ARG A 186 2.40 9.93 20.27
CA ARG A 186 2.48 10.12 21.73
C ARG A 186 3.88 9.86 22.27
N ILE A 187 4.57 8.83 21.77
CA ILE A 187 5.84 8.35 22.33
C ILE A 187 7.05 9.01 21.66
N TYR A 188 7.01 9.18 20.35
CA TYR A 188 8.10 9.76 19.56
C TYR A 188 7.52 10.73 18.50
N PRO A 189 7.17 11.96 18.92
CA PRO A 189 6.40 12.87 18.08
C PRO A 189 7.21 13.35 16.88
N ILE A 190 6.93 12.76 15.72
CA ILE A 190 7.42 13.20 14.41
C ILE A 190 6.30 14.02 13.75
N LYS A 191 6.62 15.23 13.31
CA LYS A 191 5.69 16.11 12.59
C LYS A 191 5.57 15.69 11.13
N TYR A 192 4.82 14.61 10.88
CA TYR A 192 4.52 14.15 9.52
C TYR A 192 3.65 15.16 8.77
N GLN A 193 3.90 15.32 7.47
CA GLN A 193 3.12 16.21 6.59
C GLN A 193 1.77 15.59 6.19
N LEU A 194 0.94 15.23 7.18
CA LEU A 194 -0.30 14.47 6.95
C LEU A 194 -1.25 15.13 5.95
N LYS A 195 -1.42 16.45 6.02
CA LYS A 195 -2.29 17.18 5.09
C LYS A 195 -1.82 17.00 3.64
N LYS A 196 -0.51 17.07 3.42
CA LYS A 196 0.12 16.88 2.10
C LYS A 196 -0.03 15.43 1.65
N ILE A 197 0.30 14.47 2.50
CA ILE A 197 0.16 13.03 2.22
C ILE A 197 -1.30 12.70 1.87
N ALA A 198 -2.26 13.12 2.70
CA ALA A 198 -3.68 12.89 2.47
C ALA A 198 -4.16 13.54 1.17
N ALA A 199 -3.75 14.78 0.87
CA ALA A 199 -4.11 15.45 -0.36
C ALA A 199 -3.62 14.70 -1.61
N TYR A 200 -2.36 14.21 -1.61
CA TYR A 200 -1.84 13.42 -2.72
C TYR A 200 -2.52 12.06 -2.83
N THR A 201 -2.82 11.38 -1.72
CA THR A 201 -3.55 10.12 -1.73
C THR A 201 -4.97 10.29 -2.27
N LEU A 202 -5.68 11.35 -1.86
CA LEU A 202 -7.01 11.67 -2.38
C LEU A 202 -6.97 12.03 -3.86
N LEU A 203 -5.97 12.83 -4.28
CA LEU A 203 -5.77 13.16 -5.69
C LEU A 203 -5.50 11.91 -6.54
N ALA A 204 -4.65 10.99 -6.07
CA ALA A 204 -4.42 9.72 -6.75
C ALA A 204 -5.69 8.87 -6.82
N GLY A 205 -6.47 8.79 -5.73
CA GLY A 205 -7.77 8.12 -5.74
C GLY A 205 -8.76 8.73 -6.73
N PHE A 206 -8.82 10.06 -6.82
CA PHE A 206 -9.65 10.78 -7.78
C PHE A 206 -9.22 10.55 -9.22
N ILE A 207 -7.91 10.60 -9.49
CA ILE A 207 -7.34 10.31 -10.81
C ILE A 207 -7.62 8.87 -11.23
N TYR A 208 -7.47 7.90 -10.31
CA TYR A 208 -7.84 6.51 -10.54
C TYR A 208 -9.34 6.37 -10.86
N TYR A 209 -10.21 7.07 -10.12
CA TYR A 209 -11.64 7.08 -10.40
C TYR A 209 -11.97 7.63 -11.80
N ILE A 210 -11.36 8.76 -12.21
CA ILE A 210 -11.50 9.31 -13.56
C ILE A 210 -11.05 8.30 -14.62
N SER A 211 -9.89 7.68 -14.42
CA SER A 211 -9.35 6.67 -15.34
C SER A 211 -10.32 5.49 -15.53
N ARG A 212 -11.08 5.11 -14.51
CA ARG A 212 -12.09 4.05 -14.59
C ARG A 212 -13.43 4.51 -15.15
N ALA A 213 -13.80 5.76 -14.92
CA ALA A 213 -15.08 6.33 -15.37
C ALA A 213 -15.08 6.65 -16.88
N VAL A 214 -13.92 7.01 -17.43
CA VAL A 214 -13.77 7.33 -18.86
C VAL A 214 -13.40 6.08 -19.64
N THR A 215 -14.38 5.45 -20.29
CA THR A 215 -14.15 4.31 -21.18
C THR A 215 -13.86 4.79 -22.59
N ILE A 216 -12.65 4.49 -23.09
CA ILE A 216 -12.22 4.80 -24.45
C ILE A 216 -12.10 3.49 -25.23
N GLU A 217 -12.87 3.33 -26.30
CA GLU A 217 -12.90 2.08 -27.09
C GLU A 217 -11.58 1.80 -27.82
N ASN A 218 -10.88 2.85 -28.25
CA ASN A 218 -9.59 2.71 -28.93
C ASN A 218 -8.46 2.52 -27.92
N ASN A 219 -7.86 1.33 -27.91
CA ASN A 219 -6.75 0.96 -27.03
C ASN A 219 -5.56 1.95 -27.04
N TYR A 220 -5.21 2.52 -28.20
CA TYR A 220 -4.12 3.49 -28.29
C TYR A 220 -4.48 4.82 -27.61
N LEU A 221 -5.73 5.28 -27.78
CA LEU A 221 -6.22 6.49 -27.13
C LEU A 221 -6.39 6.28 -25.62
N ALA A 222 -6.86 5.11 -25.18
CA ALA A 222 -6.93 4.73 -23.78
C ALA A 222 -5.54 4.73 -23.12
N PHE A 223 -4.54 4.15 -23.80
CA PHE A 223 -3.16 4.15 -23.32
C PHE A 223 -2.61 5.58 -23.21
N LEU A 224 -2.80 6.41 -24.25
CA LEU A 224 -2.37 7.81 -24.25
C LEU A 224 -3.02 8.59 -23.11
N PHE A 225 -4.32 8.43 -22.91
CA PHE A 225 -5.07 9.07 -21.83
C PHE A 225 -4.50 8.71 -20.45
N HIS A 226 -4.24 7.42 -20.19
CA HIS A 226 -3.61 6.97 -18.95
C HIS A 226 -2.18 7.50 -18.78
N THR A 227 -1.38 7.56 -19.85
CA THR A 227 -0.05 8.16 -19.82
C THR A 227 -0.12 9.65 -19.47
N VAL A 228 -1.03 10.41 -20.07
CA VAL A 228 -1.22 11.84 -19.76
C VAL A 228 -1.63 12.04 -18.30
N LEU A 229 -2.58 11.24 -17.79
CA LEU A 229 -2.98 11.32 -16.38
C LEU A 229 -1.81 11.02 -15.44
N LEU A 230 -1.05 9.95 -15.69
CA LEU A 230 0.10 9.58 -14.86
C LEU A 230 1.20 10.66 -14.90
N LEU A 231 1.53 11.18 -16.08
CA LEU A 231 2.52 12.25 -16.25
C LEU A 231 2.05 13.56 -15.61
N SER A 232 0.76 13.88 -15.66
CA SER A 232 0.20 15.06 -15.00
C SER A 232 0.35 14.97 -13.48
N PHE A 233 0.10 13.80 -12.89
CA PHE A 233 0.29 13.55 -11.47
C PHE A 233 1.78 13.64 -11.08
N ALA A 234 2.65 12.98 -11.83
CA ALA A 234 4.10 13.04 -11.61
C ALA A 234 4.65 14.47 -11.75
N GLY A 235 4.22 15.20 -12.78
CA GLY A 235 4.59 16.60 -13.03
C GLY A 235 4.13 17.52 -11.90
N LEU A 236 2.90 17.34 -11.40
CA LEU A 236 2.37 18.08 -10.26
C LEU A 236 3.22 17.85 -9.01
N ILE A 237 3.60 16.59 -8.73
CA ILE A 237 4.50 16.24 -7.63
C ILE A 237 5.83 16.98 -7.78
N ILE A 238 6.47 16.89 -8.95
CA ILE A 238 7.78 17.50 -9.19
C ILE A 238 7.72 19.03 -9.01
N VAL A 239 6.71 19.69 -9.56
CA VAL A 239 6.57 21.15 -9.47
C VAL A 239 6.30 21.60 -8.03
N ARG A 240 5.37 20.95 -7.33
CA ARG A 240 5.04 21.28 -5.93
C ARG A 240 6.21 21.00 -5.00
N GLU A 241 6.94 19.92 -5.23
CA GLU A 241 8.07 19.55 -4.39
C GLU A 241 9.30 20.43 -4.63
N LYS A 242 9.60 20.78 -5.88
CA LYS A 242 10.65 21.77 -6.19
C LYS A 242 10.36 23.11 -5.51
N ARG A 243 9.12 23.58 -5.55
CA ARG A 243 8.70 24.81 -4.86
C ARG A 243 8.85 24.70 -3.34
N TYR A 244 8.43 23.58 -2.75
CA TYR A 244 8.55 23.32 -1.31
C TYR A 244 10.02 23.33 -0.83
N LEU A 245 10.92 22.69 -1.58
CA LEU A 245 12.34 22.68 -1.28
C LEU A 245 13.00 24.05 -1.48
N ALA A 246 12.53 24.84 -2.45
CA ALA A 246 13.03 26.20 -2.67
C ALA A 246 12.68 27.12 -1.51
N THR A 247 11.46 27.05 -0.98
CA THR A 247 11.06 27.81 0.22
C THR A 247 11.84 27.41 1.46
N GLN A 248 12.18 26.12 1.62
CA GLN A 248 12.92 25.63 2.78
C GLN A 248 14.41 26.02 2.81
N LYS A 249 14.98 26.44 1.67
CA LYS A 249 16.36 26.95 1.58
C LYS A 249 16.46 28.46 1.75
N ALA A 250 15.32 29.16 1.72
CA ALA A 250 15.24 30.61 1.85
C ALA A 250 15.06 31.08 3.30
N ASP A 251 14.73 30.15 4.21
CA ASP A 251 14.63 30.31 5.67
C ASP A 251 15.88 29.73 6.36
#